data_AF-L7VHC2-F1
#
_entry.id   AF-L7VHC2-F1
#
_cell.length_a   1.000
_cell.length_b   1.000
_cell.length_c   1.000
_cell.angle_alpha   90.00
_cell.angle_beta   90.00
_cell.angle_gamma   90.00
#
_symmetry.space_group_name_H-M   'P 1'
#
loop_
_entity.id
_entity.type
_entity.pdbx_description
1 polymer ?
#
loop_
_entity_poly.entity_id
_entity_poly.type
_entity_poly.pdbx_seq_one_letter_code
_entity_poly.pdbx_strand_id
1 'polypeptide(L)'
;MKLTEKQKAFCDYYIETLNATESYKRAGYRVKSDAAARVNASRLLTNANVRKYIEERMKQKESERIASQNEVLEFLTRVMESCQEFCV
;
A
#
# COMPACT_ATOMS: atom_id res chain seq x y z
N MET A 1 -19.47 -8.37 -4.14
CA MET A 1 -18.77 -8.94 -5.31
C MET A 1 -17.31 -9.13 -4.96
N LYS A 2 -16.69 -10.24 -5.40
CA LYS A 2 -15.26 -10.53 -5.17
C LYS A 2 -14.41 -9.84 -6.25
N LEU A 3 -13.32 -9.19 -5.86
CA LEU A 3 -12.35 -8.59 -6.79
C LEU A 3 -11.66 -9.67 -7.64
N THR A 4 -11.49 -9.38 -8.92
CA THR A 4 -10.68 -10.23 -9.81
C THR A 4 -9.19 -10.05 -9.53
N GLU A 5 -8.37 -11.02 -9.93
CA GLU A 5 -6.91 -10.97 -9.72
C GLU A 5 -6.27 -9.72 -10.34
N LYS A 6 -6.72 -9.30 -11.53
CA LYS A 6 -6.25 -8.08 -12.17
C LYS A 6 -6.63 -6.81 -11.39
N GLN A 7 -7.82 -6.79 -10.77
CA GLN A 7 -8.21 -5.65 -9.95
C GLN A 7 -7.41 -5.59 -8.66
N LYS A 8 -7.08 -6.73 -8.06
CA LYS A 8 -6.18 -6.80 -6.90
C LYS A 8 -4.79 -6.30 -7.25
N ALA A 9 -4.20 -6.81 -8.33
CA ALA A 9 -2.90 -6.36 -8.82
C ALA A 9 -2.89 -4.85 -9.10
N PHE A 10 -3.95 -4.31 -9.70
CA PHE A 10 -4.12 -2.86 -9.86
C PHE A 10 -4.08 -2.12 -8.53
N CYS A 11 -4.80 -2.59 -7.51
CA CYS A 11 -4.80 -1.97 -6.19
C CYS A 11 -3.42 -2.00 -5.54
N ASP A 12 -2.72 -3.14 -5.61
CA ASP A 12 -1.40 -3.31 -5.00
C ASP A 12 -0.37 -2.37 -5.66
N TYR A 13 -0.35 -2.30 -7.00
CA TYR A 13 0.49 -1.33 -7.72
C TYR A 13 0.10 0.12 -7.46
N TYR A 14 -1.19 0.40 -7.27
CA TYR A 14 -1.66 1.76 -6.97
C TYR A 14 -1.21 2.22 -5.59
N ILE A 15 -1.22 1.33 -4.61
CA ILE A 15 -0.69 1.60 -3.27
C ILE A 15 0.83 1.86 -3.32
N GLU A 16 1.56 1.18 -4.19
CA GLU A 16 3.01 1.36 -4.35
C GLU A 16 3.38 2.64 -5.12
N THR A 17 2.72 2.90 -6.24
CA THR A 17 3.12 3.94 -7.20
C THR A 17 2.35 5.25 -7.04
N LEU A 18 1.18 5.23 -6.40
CA LEU A 18 0.20 6.32 -6.37
C LEU A 18 -0.19 6.85 -7.76
N ASN A 19 0.09 6.09 -8.82
CA ASN A 19 -0.20 6.45 -10.20
C ASN A 19 -1.18 5.45 -10.80
N ALA A 20 -2.43 5.88 -10.98
CA ALA A 20 -3.52 5.04 -11.46
C ALA A 20 -3.28 4.52 -12.90
N THR A 21 -2.77 5.37 -13.78
CA THR A 21 -2.52 4.99 -15.19
C THR A 21 -1.43 3.93 -15.28
N GLU A 22 -0.33 4.12 -14.56
CA GLU A 22 0.78 3.17 -14.53
C GLU A 22 0.36 1.84 -13.89
N SER A 23 -0.33 1.91 -12.76
CA SER A 23 -0.86 0.73 -12.05
C SER A 23 -1.78 -0.10 -12.93
N TYR A 24 -2.60 0.55 -13.75
CA TYR A 24 -3.51 -0.12 -14.68
C TYR A 24 -2.78 -0.84 -15.79
N LYS A 25 -1.67 -0.28 -16.30
CA LYS A 25 -0.83 -0.95 -17.29
C LYS A 25 -0.10 -2.14 -16.65
N ARG A 26 0.50 -1.96 -15.48
CA ARG A 26 1.22 -3.02 -14.74
C ARG A 26 0.33 -4.18 -14.33
N ALA A 27 -0.94 -3.91 -14.01
CA ALA A 27 -1.94 -4.94 -13.72
C ALA A 27 -2.32 -5.82 -14.94
N GLY A 28 -1.75 -5.58 -16.13
CA GLY A 28 -1.92 -6.43 -17.30
C GLY A 28 -3.24 -6.19 -18.05
N TYR A 29 -3.77 -4.98 -18.00
CA TYR A 29 -4.89 -4.57 -18.84
C TYR A 29 -4.40 -4.18 -20.24
N ARG A 30 -5.04 -4.74 -21.28
CA ARG A 30 -4.77 -4.38 -22.67
C ARG A 30 -5.37 -3.01 -22.94
N VAL A 31 -4.53 -2.02 -23.22
CA VAL A 31 -4.94 -0.65 -23.51
C VAL A 31 -4.33 -0.21 -24.84
N LYS A 32 -5.11 0.52 -25.64
CA LYS A 32 -4.67 1.03 -26.95
C LYS A 32 -3.90 2.34 -26.83
N SER A 33 -4.10 3.07 -25.74
CA SER A 33 -3.45 4.36 -25.47
C SER A 33 -3.46 4.69 -23.99
N ASP A 34 -2.59 5.61 -23.59
CA ASP A 34 -2.48 6.11 -22.21
C ASP A 34 -3.74 6.83 -21.76
N ALA A 35 -4.40 7.56 -22.67
CA ALA A 35 -5.68 8.18 -22.40
C ALA A 35 -6.75 7.14 -22.02
N ALA A 36 -6.81 6.02 -22.74
CA ALA A 36 -7.74 4.93 -22.43
C ALA A 36 -7.41 4.27 -21.08
N ALA A 37 -6.12 4.06 -20.78
CA ALA A 37 -5.68 3.54 -19.48
C ALA A 37 -6.11 4.47 -18.33
N ARG A 38 -5.89 5.78 -18.48
CA ARG A 38 -6.25 6.78 -17.46
C ARG A 38 -7.76 6.80 -17.17
N VAL A 39 -8.59 6.80 -18.20
CA VAL A 39 -10.05 6.83 -18.05
C VAL A 39 -10.55 5.55 -17.37
N ASN A 40 -10.06 4.39 -17.79
CA ASN A 40 -10.47 3.12 -17.19
C ASN A 40 -9.94 2.94 -15.77
N ALA A 41 -8.72 3.40 -15.48
CA ALA A 41 -8.17 3.40 -14.12
C ALA A 41 -8.99 4.30 -13.19
N SER A 42 -9.37 5.50 -13.64
CA SER A 42 -10.24 6.41 -12.87
C SER A 42 -11.61 5.77 -12.59
N ARG A 43 -12.22 5.14 -13.60
CA ARG A 43 -13.46 4.36 -13.39
C ARG A 43 -13.27 3.23 -12.38
N LEU A 44 -12.15 2.52 -12.45
CA LEU A 44 -11.86 1.42 -11.53
C LEU A 44 -11.74 1.90 -10.08
N LEU A 45 -11.12 3.06 -9.84
CA LEU A 45 -11.04 3.68 -8.51
C LEU A 45 -12.40 4.08 -7.94
N THR A 46 -13.38 4.42 -8.78
CA THR A 46 -14.76 4.70 -8.32
C THR A 46 -15.54 3.44 -7.91
N ASN A 47 -15.04 2.24 -8.22
CA ASN A 47 -15.69 1.00 -7.81
C ASN A 47 -15.58 0.82 -6.28
N ALA A 48 -16.72 0.71 -5.60
CA ALA A 48 -16.77 0.59 -4.14
C ALA A 48 -15.94 -0.57 -3.59
N ASN A 49 -15.87 -1.71 -4.29
CA ASN A 49 -15.10 -2.87 -3.83
C ASN A 49 -13.59 -2.62 -3.96
N VAL A 50 -13.16 -1.93 -5.02
CA VAL A 50 -11.75 -1.53 -5.23
C VAL A 50 -11.31 -0.57 -4.13
N ARG A 51 -12.12 0.47 -3.87
CA ARG A 51 -11.85 1.44 -2.81
C ARG A 51 -11.75 0.76 -1.45
N LYS A 52 -12.69 -0.12 -1.12
CA LYS A 52 -12.66 -0.88 0.13
C LYS A 52 -11.39 -1.73 0.27
N TYR A 53 -10.95 -2.39 -0.79
CA TYR A 53 -9.72 -3.19 -0.75
C TYR A 53 -8.46 -2.33 -0.56
N ILE A 54 -8.39 -1.17 -1.21
CA ILE A 54 -7.29 -0.22 -1.00
C ILE A 54 -7.26 0.24 0.46
N GLU A 55 -8.40 0.63 1.02
CA GLU A 55 -8.53 1.05 2.42
C GLU A 55 -8.09 -0.06 3.39
N GLU A 56 -8.53 -1.32 3.17
CA GLU A 56 -8.15 -2.47 3.98
C GLU A 56 -6.64 -2.74 3.92
N ARG A 57 -6.03 -2.70 2.72
CA ARG A 57 -4.59 -2.91 2.55
C ARG A 57 -3.75 -1.78 3.13
N MET A 58 -4.21 -0.54 3.01
CA MET A 58 -3.54 0.61 3.64
C MET A 58 -3.57 0.50 5.17
N LYS A 59 -4.71 0.10 5.75
CA LYS A 59 -4.84 -0.12 7.19
C LYS A 59 -3.93 -1.25 7.69
N GLN A 60 -3.79 -2.33 6.92
CA GLN A 60 -2.84 -3.41 7.23
C GLN A 60 -1.39 -2.89 7.24
N LYS A 61 -1.00 -2.15 6.20
CA LYS A 61 0.35 -1.56 6.12
C LYS A 61 0.61 -0.52 7.21
N GLU A 62 -0.41 0.22 7.63
CA GLU A 62 -0.35 1.13 8.76
C GLU A 62 -0.14 0.37 10.08
N SER A 63 -0.88 -0.71 10.32
CA SER A 63 -0.64 -1.55 11.50
C SER A 63 0.72 -2.25 11.50
N GLU A 64 1.28 -2.55 10.32
CA GLU A 64 2.63 -3.12 10.19
C GLU A 64 3.73 -2.06 10.37
N ARG A 65 3.46 -0.79 10.07
CA ARG A 65 4.46 0.30 10.09
C ARG A 65 4.42 1.12 11.39
N ILE A 66 3.28 1.20 12.06
CA ILE A 66 3.19 1.80 13.39
C ILE A 66 3.74 0.76 14.37
N ALA A 67 5.02 0.90 14.70
CA ALA A 67 5.55 0.28 15.91
C ALA A 67 4.64 0.69 17.07
N SER A 68 4.10 -0.29 17.79
CA SER A 68 3.23 0.01 18.93
C SER A 68 3.99 0.91 19.92
N GLN A 69 3.29 1.75 20.68
CA GLN A 69 3.96 2.58 21.70
C GLN A 69 4.87 1.75 22.62
N ASN A 70 4.50 0.50 22.89
CA ASN A 70 5.31 -0.45 23.66
C ASN A 70 6.57 -0.90 22.90
N GLU A 71 6.47 -1.22 21.61
CA GLU A 71 7.63 -1.63 20.78
C GLU A 71 8.63 -0.49 20.60
N VAL A 72 8.15 0.75 20.46
CA VAL A 72 9.00 1.95 20.44
C VAL A 72 9.71 2.11 21.79
N LEU A 73 8.98 1.97 22.90
CA LEU A 73 9.56 2.10 24.24
C LEU A 73 10.58 1.00 24.53
N GLU A 74 10.28 -0.25 24.20
CA GLU A 74 11.20 -1.39 24.34
C GLU A 74 12.47 -1.20 23.49
N PHE A 75 12.33 -0.74 22.24
CA PHE A 75 13.48 -0.43 21.40
C PHE A 75 14.34 0.70 21.99
N LEU A 76 13.72 1.78 22.46
CA LEU A 76 14.43 2.90 23.10
C LEU A 76 15.13 2.48 24.38
N THR A 77 14.48 1.71 25.25
CA THR A 77 15.09 1.15 26.47
C THR A 77 16.29 0.29 26.12
N ARG A 78 16.18 -0.60 25.13
CA ARG A 78 17.28 -1.45 24.68
C ARG A 78 18.47 -0.63 24.15
N VAL A 79 18.20 0.43 23.38
CA VAL A 79 19.25 1.33 22.88
C VAL A 79 19.93 2.07 24.04
N MET A 80 19.16 2.57 25.01
CA MET A 80 19.70 3.25 26.19
C MET A 80 20.54 2.33 27.07
N GLU A 81 20.10 1.10 27.30
CA GLU A 81 20.86 0.08 28.03
C GLU A 81 22.16 -0.29 27.31
N SER A 82 22.11 -0.47 25.99
CA SER A 82 23.32 -0.75 25.19
C SER A 82 24.32 0.41 25.16
N CYS A 83 23.84 1.65 25.29
CA CYS A 83 24.71 2.83 25.38
C CYS A 83 25.47 2.91 26.71
N GLN A 84 24.99 2.23 27.75
CA GLN A 84 25.59 2.29 29.08
C GLN A 84 26.81 1.35 29.21
N GLU A 85 26.91 0.30 28.39
CA GLU A 85 28.09 -0.57 28.30
C GLU A 85 29.27 0.05 27.53
N PHE A 86 29.05 1.11 26.73
CA PHE A 86 30.11 1.76 25.94
C PHE A 86 30.77 2.95 26.64
N CYS A 87 30.33 3.27 27.87
CA CYS A 87 30.82 4.39 28.67
C CYS A 87 31.60 3.96 29.94
N VAL A 88 31.92 2.67 30.10
CA VAL A 88 32.74 2.13 31.21
C VAL A 88 33.89 1.30 30.66
#